data_AF-A0A522F8D3-F1
#
_entry.id   AF-A0A522F8D3-F1
#
_cell.length_a   1.000
_cell.length_b   1.000
_cell.length_c   1.000
_cell.angle_alpha   90.00
_cell.angle_beta   90.00
_cell.angle_gamma   90.00
#
_symmetry.space_group_name_H-M   'P 1'
#
loop_
_entity.id
_entity.type
_entity.pdbx_description
1 polymer ?
#
loop_
_entity_poly.entity_id
_entity_poly.type
_entity_poly.pdbx_seq_one_letter_code
_entity_poly.pdbx_strand_id
1 'polypeptide(L)' 'PGKRKNMVQGDAADLIQPIYDQWLPWIQGLEKNGLEEAWRATILHPEQLSYRLQDEDVELSFNLPAGAYATAVLRELVNY' A
#
# COMPACT_ATOMS: atom_id res chain seq x y z
N PRO A 1 -8.60 3.62 6.55
CA PRO A 1 -9.65 4.55 7.01
C PRO A 1 -11.05 4.07 6.63
N GLY A 2 -12.04 4.43 7.44
CA GLY A 2 -13.41 3.90 7.41
C GLY A 2 -13.87 3.74 8.86
N LYS A 3 -14.98 3.03 9.07
CA LYS A 3 -15.52 2.79 10.42
C LYS A 3 -14.47 2.12 11.29
N ARG A 4 -13.99 2.84 12.30
CA ARG A 4 -12.83 2.45 13.12
C ARG A 4 -13.05 1.11 13.82
N LYS A 5 -12.03 0.24 13.72
CA LYS A 5 -11.97 -1.05 14.42
C LYS A 5 -10.92 -1.09 15.53
N ASN A 6 -10.22 0.03 15.77
CA ASN A 6 -9.17 0.20 16.79
C ASN A 6 -8.07 -0.88 16.68
N MET A 7 -7.65 -1.20 15.46
CA MET A 7 -6.67 -2.27 15.19
C MET A 7 -5.21 -1.87 15.45
N VAL A 8 -4.91 -0.58 15.55
CA VAL A 8 -3.54 -0.07 15.73
C VAL A 8 -3.38 0.49 17.13
N GLN A 9 -2.25 0.16 17.77
CA GLN A 9 -1.95 0.46 19.17
C GLN A 9 -0.47 0.86 19.33
N GLY A 10 -0.15 1.49 20.46
CA GLY A 10 1.22 1.93 20.80
C GLY A 10 1.80 2.90 19.79
N ASP A 11 3.11 2.82 19.57
CA ASP A 11 3.86 3.74 18.70
C ASP A 11 3.28 3.86 17.27
N ALA A 12 2.71 2.77 16.73
CA ALA A 12 2.06 2.80 15.43
C ALA A 12 0.81 3.70 15.42
N ALA A 13 0.07 3.75 16.53
CA ALA A 13 -1.08 4.64 16.66
C ALA A 13 -0.63 6.10 16.73
N ASP A 14 0.47 6.38 17.44
CA ASP A 14 1.03 7.73 17.55
C ASP A 14 1.50 8.27 16.19
N LEU A 15 1.98 7.39 15.30
CA LEU A 15 2.34 7.75 13.92
C LEU A 15 1.12 8.02 13.02
N ILE A 16 0.05 7.24 13.18
CA ILE A 16 -1.10 7.26 12.27
C ILE A 16 -2.14 8.32 12.67
N GLN A 17 -2.33 8.57 13.98
CA GLN A 17 -3.40 9.44 14.48
C GLN A 17 -3.31 10.88 13.92
N PRO A 18 -2.12 11.53 13.85
CA PRO A 18 -2.02 12.88 13.28
C PRO A 18 -2.42 12.93 11.79
N ILE A 19 -2.13 11.87 11.04
CA ILE A 19 -2.53 11.75 9.63
C ILE A 19 -4.05 11.61 9.55
N TYR A 20 -4.65 10.75 10.38
CA TYR A 20 -6.11 10.60 10.40
C TYR A 20 -6.82 11.91 10.77
N ASP A 21 -6.27 12.68 11.71
CA ASP A 21 -6.84 13.96 12.13
C ASP A 21 -6.80 15.00 10.99
N GLN A 22 -5.74 15.02 10.19
CA GLN A 22 -5.63 15.88 9.01
C GLN A 22 -6.73 15.59 7.96
N TRP A 23 -7.19 14.33 7.87
CA TRP A 23 -8.16 13.88 6.86
C TRP A 23 -9.55 13.59 7.44
N LEU A 24 -9.83 14.01 8.67
CA LEU A 24 -11.03 13.66 9.42
C LEU A 24 -12.36 13.87 8.65
N PRO A 25 -12.59 14.98 7.92
CA PRO A 25 -13.84 15.17 7.18
C PRO A 25 -14.09 14.07 6.12
N TRP A 26 -13.03 13.61 5.44
CA TRP A 26 -13.11 12.53 4.46
C TRP A 26 -13.38 11.19 5.13
N ILE A 27 -12.69 10.91 6.24
CA ILE A 27 -12.89 9.67 6.99
C ILE A 27 -14.34 9.56 7.47
N GLN A 28 -14.90 10.63 8.03
CA GLN A 28 -16.32 10.68 8.42
C GLN A 28 -17.26 10.49 7.23
N GLY A 29 -16.91 11.03 6.05
CA GLY A 29 -17.65 10.78 4.82
C GLY A 29 -17.67 9.29 4.43
N LEU A 30 -16.51 8.62 4.51
CA LEU A 30 -16.40 7.18 4.25
C LEU A 30 -17.23 6.36 5.25
N GLU A 31 -17.17 6.72 6.55
CA GLU A 31 -17.95 6.08 7.61
C GLU A 31 -19.46 6.20 7.38
N LYS A 32 -19.95 7.40 7.02
CA LYS A 32 -21.36 7.66 6.70
C LYS A 32 -21.85 6.85 5.50
N ASN A 33 -20.95 6.52 4.57
CA ASN A 33 -21.25 5.68 3.40
C ASN A 33 -20.99 4.18 3.66
N GLY A 34 -20.77 3.79 4.92
CA GLY A 34 -20.66 2.37 5.32
C GLY A 34 -19.33 1.72 4.97
N LEU A 35 -18.28 2.48 4.64
CA LEU A 35 -16.96 1.89 4.43
C LEU A 35 -16.38 1.42 5.77
N GLU A 36 -16.05 0.14 5.85
CA GLU A 36 -15.37 -0.46 6.98
C GLU A 36 -13.86 -0.21 6.92
N GLU A 37 -13.22 0.01 8.07
CA GLU A 37 -11.76 0.07 8.11
C GLU A 37 -11.14 -1.28 7.73
N ALA A 38 -10.09 -1.20 6.89
CA ALA A 38 -9.25 -2.31 6.47
C ALA A 38 -7.78 -1.88 6.41
N TRP A 39 -6.88 -2.81 6.71
CA TRP A 39 -5.44 -2.61 6.71
C TRP A 39 -4.81 -3.44 5.60
N ARG A 40 -3.76 -2.88 4.98
CA ARG A 40 -2.98 -3.54 3.94
C ARG A 40 -1.52 -3.53 4.37
N ALA A 41 -0.76 -4.54 3.94
CA ALA A 41 0.68 -4.55 4.14
C ALA A 41 1.30 -3.31 3.51
N THR A 42 2.22 -2.66 4.23
CA THR A 42 2.94 -1.47 3.75
C THR A 42 4.15 -1.82 2.88
N ILE A 43 4.60 -3.07 2.95
CA ILE A 43 5.71 -3.60 2.16
C ILE A 43 5.15 -4.66 1.20
N LEU A 44 5.49 -4.52 -0.08
CA LEU A 44 5.20 -5.51 -1.11
C LEU A 44 6.46 -6.35 -1.35
N HIS A 45 6.32 -7.67 -1.27
CA HIS A 45 7.38 -8.61 -1.58
C HIS A 45 7.05 -9.34 -2.89
N PRO A 46 7.70 -9.01 -4.02
CA PRO A 46 7.55 -9.78 -5.26
C PRO A 46 8.05 -11.21 -5.05
N GLU A 47 7.24 -12.19 -5.40
CA GLU A 47 7.61 -13.59 -5.29
C GLU A 47 8.23 -14.08 -6.59
N GLN A 48 9.16 -15.05 -6.49
CA GLN A 48 9.82 -15.65 -7.66
C GLN A 48 10.47 -14.62 -8.61
N LEU A 49 11.01 -13.53 -8.05
CA LEU A 49 11.66 -12.48 -8.83
C LEU A 49 12.86 -13.05 -9.59
N SER A 50 12.84 -12.85 -10.91
CA SER A 50 13.93 -13.16 -11.81
C SER A 50 14.08 -12.04 -12.85
N TYR A 51 15.29 -11.90 -13.39
CA TYR A 51 15.56 -10.93 -14.44
C TYR A 51 16.50 -11.50 -15.50
N ARG A 52 16.41 -10.93 -16.70
CA ARG A 52 17.32 -11.18 -17.80
C ARG A 52 17.68 -9.85 -18.47
N LEU A 53 18.96 -9.57 -18.59
CA LEU A 53 19.47 -8.45 -19.39
C LEU A 53 19.43 -8.84 -20.87
N GLN A 54 18.92 -7.96 -21.72
CA GLN A 54 18.86 -8.10 -23.17
C GLN A 54 19.32 -6.78 -23.81
N ASP A 55 20.62 -6.68 -24.10
CA ASP A 55 21.26 -5.46 -24.61
C ASP A 55 20.94 -4.22 -23.76
N GLU A 56 20.09 -3.31 -24.25
CA GLU A 56 19.66 -2.10 -23.55
C GLU A 56 18.39 -2.29 -22.70
N ASP A 57 17.78 -3.47 -22.76
CA ASP A 57 16.54 -3.81 -22.06
C ASP A 57 16.77 -4.75 -20.87
N VAL A 58 15.84 -4.73 -19.92
CA VAL A 58 15.76 -5.69 -18.81
C VAL A 58 14.37 -6.32 -18.81
N GLU A 59 14.33 -7.63 -18.97
CA GLU A 59 13.12 -8.43 -18.78
C GLU A 59 13.02 -8.82 -17.30
N LEU A 60 11.90 -8.48 -16.65
CA LEU A 60 11.60 -8.82 -15.26
C LEU A 60 10.41 -9.78 -15.21
N SER A 61 10.52 -10.81 -14.37
CA SER A 61 9.43 -11.76 -14.09
C SER A 61 9.28 -11.95 -12.59
N PHE A 62 8.05 -11.83 -12.09
CA PHE A 62 7.69 -11.97 -10.68
C PHE A 62 6.18 -12.19 -10.53
N ASN A 63 5.78 -12.82 -9.42
CA ASN A 63 4.38 -12.94 -9.03
C ASN A 63 4.03 -11.88 -7.98
N LEU A 64 2.79 -11.39 -8.04
CA LEU A 64 2.24 -10.44 -7.08
C LEU A 64 0.95 -10.99 -6.47
N PRO A 65 0.71 -10.71 -5.18
CA PRO A 65 -0.58 -11.01 -4.57
C PRO A 65 -1.70 -10.17 -5.19
N ALA A 66 -2.94 -10.66 -5.09
CA ALA A 66 -4.09 -9.93 -5.56
C ALA A 66 -4.17 -8.53 -4.91
N GLY A 67 -4.41 -7.50 -5.73
CA GLY A 67 -4.48 -6.11 -5.27
C GLY A 67 -3.13 -5.37 -5.16
N ALA A 68 -2.02 -6.03 -5.49
CA ALA A 68 -0.73 -5.38 -5.73
C ALA A 68 -0.56 -5.02 -7.22
N TYR A 69 0.31 -4.04 -7.50
CA TYR A 69 0.53 -3.50 -8.84
C TYR A 69 1.99 -3.64 -9.25
N ALA A 70 2.24 -4.11 -10.47
CA ALA A 70 3.60 -4.21 -11.02
C ALA A 70 4.30 -2.85 -11.11
N THR A 71 3.54 -1.77 -11.31
CA THR A 71 4.07 -0.40 -11.32
C THR A 71 4.68 0.02 -9.99
N ALA A 72 4.26 -0.56 -8.86
CA ALA A 72 4.88 -0.33 -7.55
C ALA A 72 6.29 -0.93 -7.48
N VAL A 73 6.53 -2.07 -8.16
CA VAL A 73 7.87 -2.66 -8.28
C VAL A 73 8.74 -1.80 -9.20
N LEU A 74 8.21 -1.40 -10.37
CA LEU A 74 8.96 -0.60 -11.34
C LEU A 74 9.38 0.77 -10.78
N ARG A 75 8.52 1.39 -9.96
CA ARG A 75 8.81 2.66 -9.30
C ARG A 75 10.07 2.62 -8.42
N GLU A 76 10.40 1.46 -7.85
CA GLU A 76 11.61 1.31 -7.04
C GLU A 76 12.88 1.08 -7.87
N LEU A 77 12.74 0.84 -9.18
CA LEU A 77 13.85 0.52 -10.08
C LEU A 77 14.22 1.69 -11.00
N VAL A 78 13.24 2.47 -11.43
CA VAL A 78 13.44 3.55 -12.41
C VAL A 78 12.64 4.79 -12.03
N ASN A 79 13.21 5.95 -12.34
CA ASN A 79 12.50 7.23 -12.27
C ASN A 79 11.82 7.46 -13.62
N TYR A 80 10.49 7.41 -13.63
CA TYR A 80 9.66 7.66 -14.81
C TYR A 80 8.66 8.80 -14.57
#